data_AF-A0ABD2FZM6-F1
#
_entry.id   AF-A0ABD2FZM6-F1
#
_cell.length_a   1.000
_cell.length_b   1.000
_cell.length_c   1.000
_cell.angle_alpha   90.00
_cell.angle_beta   90.00
_cell.angle_gamma   90.00
#
_symmetry.space_group_name_H-M   'P 1'
#
loop_
_entity.id
_entity.type
_entity.pdbx_description
1 polymer ?
#
loop_
_entity_poly.entity_id
_entity_poly.type
_entity_poly.pdbx_seq_one_letter_code
_entity_poly.pdbx_strand_id
1 'polypeptide(L)'
;MPMLQLLRHQAGTTVERVSSFRFLCVHITEDLTWTLHTTTITKKARQRLFFLRRLRRFNMDSRILCNFYRCTIESILTGCFTAWYGSCTALNRKALQRVVKTAQNITRTELPSMEDLYSQRLRKKSLRIIKDPHHPSHKLFCLLPSGRRYRSILTKTNRFKDSFIPQAIRLLNT
;
A
#
# COMPACT_ATOMS: atom_id res chain seq x y z
N MET A 1 -7.26 15.59 -23.83
CA MET A 1 -8.07 14.36 -23.96
C MET A 1 -8.43 13.82 -22.57
N PRO A 2 -9.54 14.25 -21.95
CA PRO A 2 -9.88 13.83 -20.59
C PRO A 2 -10.82 12.61 -20.64
N MET A 3 -10.28 11.44 -20.33
CA MET A 3 -11.06 10.20 -20.16
C MET A 3 -11.19 9.90 -18.66
N LEU A 4 -12.11 10.57 -17.97
CA LEU A 4 -12.69 10.14 -16.70
C LEU A 4 -14.13 10.66 -16.59
N GLN A 5 -14.98 10.20 -17.51
CA GLN A 5 -16.42 10.45 -17.53
C GLN A 5 -17.22 9.38 -16.76
N LEU A 6 -16.59 8.72 -15.78
CA LEU A 6 -17.19 7.59 -15.05
C LEU A 6 -17.40 7.93 -13.58
N LEU A 7 -18.41 8.75 -13.33
CA LEU A 7 -19.32 8.69 -12.16
C LEU A 7 -20.60 9.45 -12.55
N ARG A 8 -21.40 8.88 -13.47
CA ARG A 8 -22.76 9.37 -13.74
C ARG A 8 -23.66 8.95 -12.57
N HIS A 9 -24.07 9.90 -11.74
CA HIS A 9 -25.22 9.77 -10.85
C HIS A 9 -26.50 10.09 -11.64
N GLN A 10 -27.62 9.44 -11.32
CA GLN A 10 -28.90 9.50 -12.04
C GLN A 10 -29.65 10.86 -12.00
N ALA A 11 -28.98 12.01 -11.82
CA ALA A 11 -29.66 13.30 -11.60
C ALA A 11 -28.91 14.55 -12.09
N GLY A 12 -28.22 14.50 -13.24
CA GLY A 12 -27.82 15.70 -14.02
C GLY A 12 -26.89 16.73 -13.37
N THR A 13 -26.42 16.52 -12.14
CA THR A 13 -25.61 17.48 -11.38
C THR A 13 -24.12 17.20 -11.58
N THR A 14 -23.36 18.23 -11.98
CA THR A 14 -21.91 18.15 -12.16
C THR A 14 -21.23 18.00 -10.80
N VAL A 15 -20.50 16.89 -10.61
CA VAL A 15 -19.69 16.67 -9.39
C VAL A 15 -18.54 17.68 -9.36
N GLU A 16 -18.34 18.32 -8.22
CA GLU A 16 -17.23 19.25 -7.99
C GLU A 16 -15.88 18.57 -8.25
N ARG A 17 -15.05 19.20 -9.08
CA ARG A 17 -13.69 18.71 -9.35
C ARG A 17 -12.75 19.27 -8.28
N VAL A 18 -12.25 18.39 -7.42
CA VAL A 18 -11.25 18.71 -6.41
C VAL A 18 -9.87 18.19 -6.81
N SER A 19 -8.80 18.92 -6.47
CA SER A 19 -7.42 18.53 -6.76
C SER A 19 -6.94 17.35 -5.91
N SER A 20 -7.53 17.17 -4.72
CA SER A 20 -7.34 15.99 -3.88
C SER A 20 -8.53 15.76 -2.97
N PHE A 21 -8.80 14.50 -2.63
CA PHE A 21 -9.79 14.14 -1.63
C PHE A 21 -9.33 12.94 -0.81
N ARG A 22 -9.91 12.77 0.38
CA ARG A 22 -9.60 11.67 1.28
C ARG A 22 -10.70 10.63 1.23
N PHE A 23 -10.35 9.40 0.84
CA PHE A 23 -11.26 8.26 0.83
C PHE A 23 -10.66 7.10 1.62
N LEU A 24 -11.40 6.57 2.60
CA LEU A 24 -10.95 5.47 3.47
C LEU A 24 -9.53 5.67 4.03
N CYS A 25 -9.23 6.89 4.48
CA CYS A 25 -7.91 7.29 5.00
C CYS A 25 -6.76 7.34 3.98
N VAL A 26 -7.04 7.23 2.69
CA VAL A 26 -6.09 7.44 1.59
C VAL A 26 -6.36 8.78 0.92
N HIS A 27 -5.30 9.56 0.69
CA HIS A 27 -5.40 10.78 -0.12
C HIS A 27 -5.26 10.42 -1.60
N ILE A 28 -6.31 10.70 -2.38
CA ILE A 28 -6.34 10.51 -3.83
C ILE A 28 -6.21 11.91 -4.45
N THR A 29 -5.19 12.10 -5.27
CA THR A 29 -4.92 13.35 -5.98
C THR A 29 -5.31 13.21 -7.45
N GLU A 30 -5.57 14.34 -8.13
CA GLU A 30 -5.99 14.32 -9.55
C GLU A 30 -4.93 13.75 -10.50
N ASP A 31 -3.65 13.90 -10.15
CA ASP A 31 -2.50 13.38 -10.89
C ASP A 31 -2.20 11.90 -10.55
N LEU A 32 -2.96 11.32 -9.61
CA LEU A 32 -2.78 9.98 -9.05
C LEU A 32 -1.36 9.73 -8.53
N THR A 33 -0.67 10.78 -8.06
CA THR A 33 0.59 10.65 -7.36
C THR A 33 0.37 10.38 -5.88
N TRP A 34 1.26 9.60 -5.29
CA TRP A 34 1.10 9.16 -3.91
C TRP A 34 1.87 10.01 -2.90
N THR A 35 2.44 11.14 -3.34
CA THR A 35 3.28 12.01 -2.50
C THR A 35 2.50 12.68 -1.38
N LEU A 36 1.30 13.19 -1.66
CA LEU A 36 0.45 13.78 -0.61
C LEU A 36 0.08 12.74 0.45
N HIS A 37 -0.28 11.53 0.01
CA HIS A 37 -0.62 10.43 0.90
C HIS A 37 0.59 9.98 1.73
N THR A 38 1.73 9.69 1.09
CA THR A 38 2.95 9.19 1.75
C THR A 38 3.50 10.19 2.76
N THR A 39 3.52 11.48 2.42
CA THR A 39 3.97 12.55 3.33
C THR A 39 3.04 12.66 4.54
N THR A 40 1.72 12.58 4.33
CA THR A 40 0.72 12.61 5.41
C THR A 40 0.87 11.44 6.37
N ILE A 41 0.93 10.21 5.87
CA ILE A 41 1.09 9.02 6.73
C ILE A 41 2.46 8.98 7.40
N THR A 42 3.52 9.46 6.74
CA THR A 42 4.87 9.55 7.33
C THR A 42 4.88 10.54 8.48
N LYS A 43 4.22 11.70 8.36
CA LYS A 43 4.07 12.68 9.45
C LYS A 43 3.34 12.04 10.65
N LYS A 44 2.22 11.36 10.42
CA LYS A 44 1.47 10.65 11.47
C LYS A 44 2.31 9.56 12.14
N ALA A 45 3.01 8.75 11.36
CA ALA A 45 3.87 7.67 11.88
C ALA A 45 5.04 8.22 12.71
N ARG A 46 5.63 9.37 12.31
CA ARG A 46 6.67 10.05 13.09
C ARG A 46 6.18 10.56 14.44
N GLN A 47 4.93 11.05 14.52
CA GLN A 47 4.32 11.40 15.80
C GLN A 47 4.20 10.16 16.72
N ARG A 48 3.90 8.98 16.15
CA ARG A 48 3.85 7.72 16.93
C ARG A 48 5.22 7.22 17.37
N LEU A 49 6.28 7.49 16.60
CA LEU A 49 7.66 7.19 17.02
C LEU A 49 8.06 7.93 18.30
N PHE A 50 7.52 9.12 18.58
CA PHE A 50 7.77 9.82 19.84
C PHE A 50 7.32 8.98 21.03
N PHE A 51 6.11 8.40 20.97
CA PHE A 51 5.61 7.53 22.04
C PHE A 51 6.42 6.24 22.14
N LEU A 52 6.82 5.64 21.02
CA LEU A 52 7.70 4.46 21.03
C LEU A 52 9.04 4.75 21.73
N ARG A 53 9.66 5.92 21.47
CA ARG A 53 10.88 6.35 22.17
C ARG A 53 10.63 6.53 23.67
N ARG A 54 9.49 7.11 24.05
CA ARG A 54 9.14 7.32 25.45
C ARG A 54 8.96 5.99 26.18
N LEU A 55 8.29 5.01 25.57
CA LEU A 55 8.16 3.66 26.10
C LEU A 55 9.53 2.98 26.30
N ARG A 56 10.46 3.16 25.35
CA ARG A 56 11.81 2.61 25.50
C ARG A 56 12.55 3.20 26.70
N ARG A 57 12.36 4.49 27.02
CA ARG A 57 12.97 5.14 28.21
C ARG A 57 12.47 4.55 29.52
N PHE A 58 11.27 3.99 29.54
CA PHE A 58 10.74 3.25 30.69
C PHE A 58 11.22 1.78 30.76
N ASN A 59 12.26 1.42 29.98
CA ASN A 59 12.84 0.08 29.93
C ASN A 59 11.84 -1.03 29.60
N MET A 60 10.81 -0.72 28.81
CA MET A 60 9.84 -1.72 28.33
C MET A 60 10.52 -2.81 27.50
N ASP A 61 10.04 -4.04 27.67
CA ASP A 61 10.54 -5.22 26.93
C ASP A 61 10.43 -5.01 25.41
N SER A 62 11.39 -5.55 24.68
CA SER A 62 11.43 -5.42 23.22
C SER A 62 10.18 -6.02 22.56
N ARG A 63 9.57 -7.07 23.12
CA ARG A 63 8.31 -7.63 22.58
C ARG A 63 7.15 -6.63 22.68
N ILE A 64 7.05 -5.91 23.80
CA ILE A 64 6.03 -4.88 24.01
C ILE A 64 6.24 -3.73 23.01
N LEU A 65 7.49 -3.29 22.83
CA LEU A 65 7.83 -2.24 21.86
C LEU A 65 7.51 -2.66 20.42
N CYS A 66 7.80 -3.90 20.04
CA CYS A 66 7.46 -4.46 18.73
C CYS A 66 5.94 -4.51 18.52
N ASN A 67 5.18 -4.93 19.52
CA ASN A 67 3.73 -4.96 19.45
C ASN A 67 3.16 -3.55 19.32
N PHE A 68 3.69 -2.59 20.09
CA PHE A 68 3.32 -1.19 19.95
C PHE A 68 3.59 -0.65 18.53
N TYR A 69 4.76 -0.95 17.97
CA TYR A 69 5.10 -0.60 16.58
C TYR A 69 4.08 -1.18 15.59
N ARG A 70 3.80 -2.49 15.67
CA ARG A 70 2.86 -3.19 14.77
C ARG A 70 1.46 -2.57 14.84
N CYS A 71 0.97 -2.33 16.05
CA CYS A 71 -0.39 -1.84 16.27
C CYS A 71 -0.57 -0.36 15.90
N THR A 72 0.44 0.49 16.09
CA THR A 72 0.26 1.96 16.01
C THR A 72 0.99 2.62 14.84
N ILE A 73 2.11 2.05 14.38
CA ILE A 73 2.96 2.62 13.33
C ILE A 73 2.77 1.83 12.04
N GLU A 74 3.00 0.52 12.09
CA GLU A 74 2.85 -0.36 10.92
C GLU A 74 1.42 -0.32 10.37
N SER A 75 0.41 -0.29 11.24
CA SER A 75 -1.01 -0.18 10.84
C SER A 75 -1.30 1.09 10.02
N ILE A 76 -0.69 2.23 10.37
CA ILE A 76 -0.82 3.49 9.62
C ILE A 76 -0.10 3.38 8.28
N LEU A 77 1.12 2.82 8.28
CA LEU A 77 1.94 2.70 7.08
C LEU A 77 1.37 1.71 6.06
N THR A 78 0.69 0.66 6.53
CA THR A 78 0.16 -0.44 5.70
C THR A 78 -1.34 -0.35 5.43
N GLY A 79 -1.98 0.77 5.77
CA GLY A 79 -3.37 1.06 5.42
C GLY A 79 -3.57 1.13 3.90
N CYS A 80 -4.44 0.29 3.35
CA CYS A 80 -4.71 0.16 1.91
C CYS A 80 -3.45 0.01 1.04
N PHE A 81 -2.38 -0.56 1.61
CA PHE A 81 -1.03 -0.54 1.06
C PHE A 81 -0.93 -1.07 -0.38
N THR A 82 -1.73 -2.10 -0.68
CA THR A 82 -1.81 -2.75 -1.99
C THR A 82 -2.33 -1.85 -3.11
N ALA A 83 -3.00 -0.75 -2.78
CA ALA A 83 -3.58 0.17 -3.76
C ALA A 83 -2.57 1.22 -4.26
N TRP A 84 -1.58 1.60 -3.45
CA TRP A 84 -0.77 2.79 -3.69
C TRP A 84 0.75 2.57 -3.62
N TYR A 85 1.24 1.60 -2.85
CA TYR A 85 2.68 1.47 -2.62
C TYR A 85 3.44 1.05 -3.89
N GLY A 86 2.86 0.15 -4.70
CA GLY A 86 3.42 -0.23 -6.00
C GLY A 86 3.76 0.97 -6.88
N SER A 87 2.89 1.98 -6.86
CA SER A 87 2.98 3.21 -7.66
C SER A 87 3.79 4.34 -6.99
N CYS A 88 4.41 4.10 -5.84
CA CYS A 88 5.24 5.10 -5.17
C CYS A 88 6.61 5.27 -5.83
N THR A 89 7.07 6.52 -5.91
CA THR A 89 8.44 6.87 -6.31
C THR A 89 9.47 6.32 -5.32
N ALA A 90 10.72 6.19 -5.76
CA ALA A 90 11.83 5.79 -4.89
C ALA A 90 11.99 6.70 -3.66
N LEU A 91 11.75 8.01 -3.84
CA LEU A 91 11.78 8.98 -2.74
C LEU A 91 10.69 8.69 -1.69
N ASN A 92 9.45 8.43 -2.15
CA ASN A 92 8.34 8.05 -1.29
C ASN A 92 8.64 6.75 -0.52
N ARG A 93 9.14 5.71 -1.21
CA ARG A 93 9.53 4.44 -0.59
C ARG A 93 10.64 4.62 0.46
N LYS A 94 11.67 5.41 0.14
CA LYS A 94 12.76 5.73 1.08
C LYS A 94 12.26 6.48 2.31
N ALA A 95 11.30 7.40 2.16
CA ALA A 95 10.71 8.12 3.29
C ALA A 95 9.98 7.19 4.26
N LEU A 96 9.18 6.24 3.74
CA LEU A 96 8.49 5.23 4.53
C LEU A 96 9.48 4.29 5.23
N GLN A 97 10.49 3.79 4.50
CA GLN A 97 11.50 2.88 5.05
C GLN A 97 12.31 3.53 6.19
N ARG A 98 12.55 4.85 6.16
CA ARG A 98 13.22 5.55 7.27
C ARG A 98 12.42 5.48 8.57
N VAL A 99 11.08 5.46 8.51
CA VAL A 99 10.24 5.30 9.71
C VAL A 99 10.46 3.92 10.31
N VAL A 100 10.46 2.87 9.49
CA VAL A 100 10.74 1.49 9.90
C VAL A 100 12.13 1.37 10.51
N LYS A 101 13.17 1.88 9.84
CA LYS A 101 14.55 1.88 10.36
C LYS A 101 14.66 2.60 11.71
N THR A 102 13.96 3.71 11.87
CA THR A 102 13.94 4.43 13.15
C THR A 102 13.29 3.58 14.25
N ALA A 103 12.17 2.92 13.95
CA ALA A 103 11.50 2.03 14.90
C ALA A 103 12.37 0.82 15.28
N GLN A 104 13.05 0.23 14.30
CA GLN A 104 13.99 -0.89 14.49
C GLN A 104 15.14 -0.49 15.42
N ASN A 105 15.71 0.71 15.25
CA ASN A 105 16.75 1.21 16.14
C ASN A 105 16.26 1.43 17.58
N ILE A 106 14.99 1.84 17.78
CA ILE A 106 14.42 2.06 19.11
C ILE A 106 14.10 0.73 19.81
N THR A 107 13.53 -0.21 19.06
CA THR A 107 13.10 -1.53 19.56
C THR A 107 14.27 -2.51 19.74
N ARG A 108 15.38 -2.28 19.04
CA ARG A 108 16.55 -3.15 18.95
C ARG A 108 16.21 -4.55 18.44
N THR A 109 15.26 -4.62 17.51
CA THR A 109 14.81 -5.87 16.89
C THR A 109 14.66 -5.66 15.39
N GLU A 110 14.91 -6.69 14.61
CA GLU A 110 14.66 -6.64 13.17
C GLU A 110 13.16 -6.46 12.89
N LEU A 111 12.85 -5.47 12.05
CA LEU A 111 11.50 -5.22 11.57
C LEU A 111 11.46 -5.48 10.06
N PRO A 112 10.38 -6.07 9.54
CA PRO A 112 10.25 -6.33 8.11
C PRO A 112 10.31 -5.02 7.32
N SER A 113 10.95 -5.04 6.16
CA SER A 113 11.01 -3.85 5.32
C SER A 113 9.64 -3.49 4.76
N MET A 114 9.47 -2.24 4.32
CA MET A 114 8.25 -1.83 3.62
C MET A 114 7.99 -2.70 2.37
N GLU A 115 9.04 -3.17 1.70
CA GLU A 115 8.93 -4.03 0.52
C GLU A 115 8.46 -5.45 0.88
N ASP A 116 8.97 -6.01 1.98
CA ASP A 116 8.55 -7.34 2.46
C ASP A 116 7.09 -7.32 2.91
N LEU A 117 6.72 -6.29 3.68
CA LEU A 117 5.33 -6.08 4.10
C LEU A 117 4.41 -5.93 2.90
N TYR A 118 4.83 -5.18 1.87
CA TYR A 118 4.06 -4.99 0.65
C TYR A 118 3.88 -6.32 -0.08
N SER A 119 4.96 -7.05 -0.32
CA SER A 119 4.96 -8.33 -1.04
C SER A 119 4.10 -9.36 -0.31
N GLN A 120 4.21 -9.44 1.01
CA GLN A 120 3.37 -10.33 1.83
C GLN A 120 1.88 -9.97 1.72
N ARG A 121 1.53 -8.68 1.82
CA ARG A 121 0.14 -8.21 1.71
C ARG A 121 -0.43 -8.42 0.31
N LEU A 122 0.38 -8.14 -0.71
CA LEU A 122 0.03 -8.34 -2.12
C LEU A 122 -0.27 -9.81 -2.37
N ARG A 123 0.64 -10.72 -2.00
CA ARG A 123 0.46 -12.17 -2.11
C ARG A 123 -0.81 -12.65 -1.40
N LYS A 124 -1.00 -12.27 -0.13
CA LYS A 124 -2.20 -12.66 0.65
C LYS A 124 -3.49 -12.19 -0.02
N LYS A 125 -3.54 -10.94 -0.51
CA LYS A 125 -4.74 -10.41 -1.18
C LYS A 125 -4.99 -11.13 -2.51
N SER A 126 -3.96 -11.36 -3.32
CA SER A 126 -4.07 -12.07 -4.60
C SER A 126 -4.58 -13.50 -4.40
N LEU A 127 -4.04 -14.23 -3.43
CA LEU A 127 -4.50 -15.59 -3.13
C LEU A 127 -5.97 -15.64 -2.69
N ARG A 128 -6.45 -14.61 -1.98
CA ARG A 128 -7.89 -14.49 -1.66
C ARG A 128 -8.76 -14.29 -2.91
N ILE A 129 -8.30 -13.48 -3.86
CA ILE A 129 -9.00 -13.26 -5.13
C ILE A 129 -9.02 -14.53 -5.98
N ILE A 130 -7.88 -15.22 -6.06
CA ILE A 130 -7.75 -16.47 -6.81
C ILE A 130 -8.64 -17.56 -6.19
N LYS A 131 -8.71 -17.65 -4.86
CA LYS A 131 -9.52 -18.66 -4.17
C LYS A 131 -11.04 -18.44 -4.32
N ASP A 132 -11.48 -17.21 -4.58
CA ASP A 132 -12.89 -16.85 -4.68
C ASP A 132 -13.33 -16.69 -6.15
N PRO A 133 -14.05 -17.66 -6.73
CA PRO A 133 -14.51 -17.59 -8.12
C PRO A 133 -15.49 -16.44 -8.39
N HIS A 134 -16.21 -15.97 -7.36
CA HIS A 134 -17.18 -14.88 -7.47
C HIS A 134 -16.55 -13.50 -7.34
N HIS A 135 -15.25 -13.44 -7.00
CA HIS A 135 -14.56 -12.17 -6.88
C HIS A 135 -14.50 -11.48 -8.26
N PRO A 136 -14.85 -10.17 -8.39
CA PRO A 136 -14.89 -9.48 -9.68
C PRO A 136 -13.57 -9.54 -10.47
N SER A 137 -12.45 -9.52 -9.75
CA SER A 137 -11.11 -9.61 -10.34
C SER A 137 -10.57 -11.04 -10.52
N HIS A 138 -11.32 -12.09 -10.19
CA HIS A 138 -10.87 -13.49 -10.29
C HIS A 138 -10.39 -13.82 -11.72
N LYS A 139 -11.18 -13.40 -12.72
CA LYS A 139 -10.90 -13.59 -14.15
C LYS A 139 -9.64 -12.87 -14.65
N LEU A 140 -9.03 -12.00 -13.84
CA LEU A 140 -7.75 -11.37 -14.19
C LEU A 140 -6.55 -12.25 -13.82
N PHE A 141 -6.74 -13.27 -12.99
CA PHE A 141 -5.71 -14.23 -12.57
C PHE A 141 -5.86 -15.56 -13.33
N CYS A 142 -5.65 -15.51 -14.65
CA CYS A 142 -5.70 -16.72 -15.49
C CYS A 142 -4.35 -17.42 -15.56
N LEU A 143 -4.31 -18.72 -15.28
CA LEU A 143 -3.11 -19.54 -15.51
C LEU A 143 -2.88 -19.76 -17.02
N LEU A 144 -1.61 -19.92 -17.40
CA LEU A 144 -1.22 -20.43 -18.71
C LEU A 144 -1.51 -21.95 -18.79
N PRO A 145 -1.55 -22.55 -20.00
CA PRO A 145 -1.81 -23.99 -20.16
C PRO A 145 -0.89 -24.90 -19.34
N SER A 146 0.33 -24.44 -19.02
CA SER A 146 1.26 -25.17 -18.15
C SER A 146 0.84 -25.25 -16.68
N GLY A 147 -0.15 -24.47 -16.24
CA GLY A 147 -0.62 -24.39 -14.85
C GLY A 147 0.35 -23.73 -13.86
N ARG A 148 1.55 -23.34 -14.30
CA ARG A 148 2.62 -22.84 -13.40
C ARG A 148 2.66 -21.32 -13.24
N ARG A 149 2.31 -20.58 -14.28
CA ARG A 149 2.41 -19.11 -14.31
C ARG A 149 1.07 -18.49 -14.69
N TYR A 150 0.79 -17.34 -14.11
CA TYR A 150 -0.32 -16.49 -14.49
C TYR A 150 0.02 -15.70 -15.76
N ARG A 151 -1.00 -15.49 -16.60
CA ARG A 151 -0.89 -14.68 -17.81
C ARG A 151 -0.56 -13.23 -17.43
N SER A 152 0.60 -12.75 -17.88
CA SER A 152 1.01 -11.36 -17.70
C SER A 152 0.03 -10.41 -18.40
N ILE A 153 -0.27 -9.28 -17.76
CA ILE A 153 -1.10 -8.22 -18.33
C ILE A 153 -0.20 -7.26 -19.09
N LEU A 154 -0.53 -7.01 -20.36
CA LEU A 154 0.15 -5.99 -21.15
C LEU A 154 -0.18 -4.60 -20.60
N THR A 155 0.86 -3.84 -20.25
CA THR A 155 0.72 -2.50 -19.66
C THR A 155 1.39 -1.47 -20.55
N LYS A 156 0.64 -0.47 -21.03
CA LYS A 156 1.18 0.63 -21.85
C LYS A 156 1.84 1.74 -21.03
N THR A 157 1.51 1.85 -19.75
CA THR A 157 2.01 2.90 -18.86
C THR A 157 2.57 2.31 -17.57
N ASN A 158 3.57 2.97 -17.00
CA ASN A 158 4.10 2.59 -15.68
C ASN A 158 3.01 2.67 -14.60
N ARG A 159 2.11 3.66 -14.70
CA ARG A 159 0.96 3.78 -13.78
C ARG A 159 0.12 2.50 -13.73
N PHE A 160 -0.23 1.93 -14.88
CA PHE A 160 -0.99 0.67 -14.89
C PHE A 160 -0.12 -0.52 -14.47
N LYS A 161 1.14 -0.58 -14.95
CA LYS A 161 2.13 -1.61 -14.57
C LYS A 161 2.32 -1.70 -13.06
N ASP A 162 2.28 -0.57 -12.36
CA ASP A 162 2.53 -0.45 -10.93
C ASP A 162 1.26 -0.42 -10.08
N SER A 163 0.12 -0.67 -10.71
CA SER A 163 -1.15 -0.94 -10.02
C SER A 163 -1.19 -2.38 -9.47
N PHE A 164 -2.18 -2.65 -8.62
CA PHE A 164 -2.31 -3.89 -7.87
C PHE A 164 -2.22 -5.16 -8.75
N ILE A 165 -3.02 -5.29 -9.80
CA ILE A 165 -3.15 -6.56 -10.54
C ILE A 165 -1.85 -6.93 -11.28
N PRO A 166 -1.23 -6.04 -12.09
CA PRO A 166 0.01 -6.41 -12.79
C PRO A 166 1.18 -6.62 -11.82
N GLN A 167 1.25 -5.88 -10.72
CA GLN A 167 2.23 -6.13 -9.65
C GLN A 167 2.01 -7.51 -9.00
N ALA A 168 0.77 -7.85 -8.69
CA ALA A 168 0.40 -9.13 -8.08
C ALA A 168 0.77 -10.32 -8.99
N ILE A 169 0.45 -10.25 -10.27
CA ILE A 169 0.78 -11.30 -11.24
C ILE A 169 2.30 -11.45 -11.37
N ARG A 170 3.06 -10.34 -11.43
CA ARG A 170 4.53 -10.38 -11.43
C ARG A 170 5.07 -11.08 -10.18
N LEU A 171 4.57 -10.73 -9.00
CA LEU A 171 4.98 -11.35 -7.73
C LEU A 171 4.62 -12.83 -7.62
N LEU A 172 3.54 -13.29 -8.26
CA LEU A 172 3.15 -14.71 -8.24
C LEU A 172 3.89 -15.54 -9.29
N ASN A 173 4.51 -14.89 -10.28
CA ASN A 173 5.26 -15.54 -11.35
C ASN A 173 6.76 -15.66 -11.06
N THR A 174 7.25 -15.01 -9.99
CA THR A 174 8.59 -15.21 -9.42
C THR A 174 8.60 -16.48 -8.59
#